data_AF-A0ABC8UFE1-F1
#
_entry.id   AF-A0ABC8UFE1-F1
#
_cell.length_a   1.000
_cell.length_b   1.000
_cell.length_c   1.000
_cell.angle_alpha   90.00
_cell.angle_beta   90.00
_cell.angle_gamma   90.00
#
_symmetry.space_group_name_H-M   'P 1'
#
loop_
_entity.id
_entity.type
_entity.pdbx_description
1 polymer ?
#
loop_
_entity_poly.entity_id
_entity_poly.type
_entity_poly.pdbx_seq_one_letter_code
_entity_poly.pdbx_strand_id
1 'polypeptide(L)' 'MKAHYTMVEPLKELTDDQNLAKYKAYNWGKFFATQRCSNFQKLDVENIQISHFRLSQKSG' A
#
# COMPACT_ATOMS: atom_id res chain seq x y z
N MET A 1 -1.49 13.23 -14.02
CA MET A 1 -1.94 11.93 -13.45
C MET A 1 -0.70 11.24 -12.90
N LYS A 2 -0.70 10.80 -11.63
CA LYS A 2 0.38 9.90 -11.16
C LYS A 2 0.34 8.64 -12.02
N ALA A 3 1.46 8.28 -12.61
CA ALA A 3 1.49 7.24 -13.61
C ALA A 3 1.21 5.86 -12.99
N HIS A 4 0.62 4.94 -13.77
CA HIS A 4 0.25 3.60 -13.31
C HIS A 4 1.43 2.75 -12.80
N TYR A 5 2.67 3.21 -13.01
CA TYR A 5 3.90 2.56 -12.57
C TYR A 5 4.52 3.17 -11.30
N THR A 6 3.91 4.18 -10.67
CA THR A 6 4.47 4.78 -9.46
C THR A 6 4.49 3.77 -8.31
N MET A 7 5.68 3.47 -7.81
CA MET A 7 5.89 2.70 -6.59
C MET A 7 5.93 3.64 -5.39
N VAL A 8 5.23 3.27 -4.32
CA VAL A 8 5.25 3.93 -3.02
C VAL A 8 5.96 3.01 -2.06
N GLU A 9 7.01 3.51 -1.42
CA GLU A 9 7.81 2.79 -0.45
C GLU A 9 8.14 3.69 0.74
N PRO A 10 8.45 3.13 1.92
CA PRO A 10 8.96 3.90 3.05
C PRO A 10 10.21 4.66 2.66
N LEU A 11 10.26 5.94 3.04
CA LEU A 11 11.46 6.74 2.85
C LEU A 11 12.55 6.24 3.81
N LYS A 12 13.63 5.68 3.26
CA LYS A 12 14.72 5.08 4.05
C LYS A 12 15.34 6.03 5.05
N GLU A 13 15.42 7.31 4.71
CA GLU A 13 15.96 8.38 5.56
C GLU A 13 15.11 8.62 6.82
N LEU A 14 13.85 8.18 6.82
CA LEU A 14 12.93 8.27 7.95
C LEU A 14 12.73 6.92 8.65
N THR A 15 13.45 5.87 8.23
CA THR A 15 13.36 4.54 8.84
C THR A 15 14.68 4.15 9.47
N ASP A 16 14.66 3.82 10.76
CA ASP A 16 15.81 3.37 11.54
C ASP A 16 15.37 2.26 12.51
N ASP A 17 16.28 1.83 13.39
CA ASP A 17 16.03 0.76 14.37
C ASP A 17 14.92 1.13 15.39
N GLN A 18 14.67 2.43 15.61
CA GLN A 18 13.63 2.94 16.49
C GLN A 18 12.32 3.26 15.74
N ASN A 19 12.42 3.62 14.46
CA ASN A 19 11.31 3.94 13.58
C ASN A 19 11.28 3.00 12.38
N LEU A 20 10.89 1.75 12.64
CA LEU A 20 10.76 0.75 11.59
C LEU A 20 9.70 1.15 10.55
N ALA A 21 9.96 0.78 9.30
CA ALA A 21 8.98 0.88 8.23
C ALA A 21 7.65 0.25 8.65
N LYS A 22 6.56 1.01 8.51
CA LYS A 22 5.20 0.54 8.84
C LYS A 22 4.51 -0.16 7.69
N TYR A 23 4.97 0.06 6.46
CA TYR A 23 4.36 -0.44 5.24
C TYR A 23 5.42 -1.01 4.29
N LYS A 24 5.05 -2.03 3.50
CA LYS A 24 5.86 -2.54 2.40
C LYS A 24 5.68 -1.67 1.16
N ALA A 25 6.61 -1.76 0.21
CA ALA A 25 6.48 -1.09 -1.07
C ALA A 25 5.26 -1.62 -1.85
N TYR A 26 4.52 -0.73 -2.51
CA TYR A 26 3.35 -1.07 -3.33
C TYR A 26 3.15 -0.15 -4.52
N ASN A 27 2.47 -0.63 -5.55
CA ASN A 27 2.15 0.17 -6.73
C ASN A 27 0.92 1.06 -6.48
N TRP A 28 1.11 2.38 -6.57
CA TRP A 28 0.06 3.37 -6.35
C TRP A 28 -1.04 3.31 -7.41
N GLY A 29 -0.67 3.10 -8.68
CA GLY A 29 -1.61 3.01 -9.79
C GLY A 29 -2.60 1.87 -9.62
N LYS A 30 -2.11 0.68 -9.24
CA LYS A 30 -2.91 -0.50 -8.94
C LYS A 30 -3.82 -0.27 -7.74
N PHE A 31 -3.27 0.23 -6.64
CA PHE A 31 -4.05 0.54 -5.44
C PHE A 31 -5.18 1.54 -5.72
N PHE A 32 -4.87 2.65 -6.39
CA PHE A 32 -5.83 3.70 -6.70
C PHE A 32 -6.91 3.25 -7.69
N ALA A 33 -6.54 2.45 -8.69
CA ALA A 33 -7.51 1.85 -9.61
C ALA A 33 -8.48 0.92 -8.86
N THR A 34 -7.97 0.02 -8.00
CA THR A 34 -8.81 -0.88 -7.19
C THR A 34 -9.70 -0.11 -6.21
N GLN A 35 -9.17 0.88 -5.49
CA GLN A 35 -9.92 1.73 -4.56
C GLN A 35 -11.05 2.50 -5.26
N ARG A 36 -10.82 2.99 -6.50
CA ARG A 36 -11.88 3.68 -7.27
C ARG A 36 -12.93 2.71 -7.80
N CYS A 37 -12.53 1.51 -8.22
CA CYS A 37 -13.45 0.49 -8.70
C CYS A 37 -14.27 -0.16 -7.57
N SER A 38 -13.76 -0.19 -6.33
CA SER A 38 -14.43 -0.83 -5.19
C SER A 38 -15.78 -0.17 -4.82
N ASN A 39 -15.96 1.12 -5.10
CA ASN A 39 -17.23 1.81 -4.89
C ASN A 39 -18.25 1.58 -6.00
N PHE A 40 -17.80 1.19 -7.19
CA PHE A 40 -18.69 1.16 -8.36
C PHE A 40 -19.41 -0.16 -8.50
N GLN A 41 -18.82 -1.28 -8.12
CA GLN A 41 -19.44 -2.57 -8.36
C GLN A 41 -18.97 -3.56 -7.30
N LYS A 42 -19.92 -4.37 -6.83
CA LYS A 42 -19.70 -5.68 -6.19
C LYS A 42 -18.93 -6.58 -7.17
N LEU A 43 -17.68 -6.25 -7.42
CA LEU A 43 -16.80 -7.02 -8.26
C LEU A 43 -16.20 -8.11 -7.37
N ASP A 44 -16.13 -9.32 -7.90
CA ASP A 44 -15.46 -10.50 -7.33
C ASP A 44 -13.92 -10.31 -7.24
N VAL A 45 -13.47 -9.06 -7.21
CA VAL A 45 -12.07 -8.66 -7.13
C VAL A 45 -11.76 -8.24 -5.69
N GLU A 46 -10.59 -8.67 -5.23
CA GLU A 46 -10.11 -8.38 -3.89
C GLU A 46 -10.12 -6.87 -3.62
N ASN A 47 -10.78 -6.45 -2.53
CA ASN A 47 -10.79 -5.06 -2.07
C ASN A 47 -9.45 -4.74 -1.41
N ILE A 48 -8.47 -4.35 -2.23
CA ILE A 48 -7.12 -4.02 -1.78
C ILE A 48 -7.17 -2.77 -0.89
N GLN A 49 -7.02 -2.95 0.42
CA GLN A 49 -6.92 -1.88 1.41
C GLN A 49 -5.47 -1.60 1.82
N ILE A 50 -5.20 -0.40 2.34
CA ILE A 50 -3.86 0.01 2.81
C ILE A 50 -3.29 -0.93 3.90
N SER A 51 -4.16 -1.59 4.68
CA SER A 51 -3.80 -2.58 5.69
C SER A 51 -3.07 -3.80 5.12
N HIS A 52 -3.34 -4.20 3.86
CA HIS A 52 -2.65 -5.30 3.17
C HIS A 52 -1.16 -5.00 2.93
N PHE A 53 -0.79 -3.71 3.01
CA PHE A 53 0.59 -3.25 2.89
C PHE A 53 1.26 -3.02 4.24
N ARG A 54 0.54 -3.12 5.36
CA ARG A 54 1.13 -2.94 6.68
C ARG A 54 2.12 -4.08 6.96
N LEU A 55 3.33 -3.73 7.38
CA LEU A 55 4.27 -4.71 7.89
C LEU A 55 3.74 -5.16 9.26
N SER A 56 3.46 -6.46 9.40
CA SER A 56 3.10 -7.02 10.70
C SER A 56 4.26 -6.76 11.65
N GLN A 57 4.03 -5.94 12.68
CA GLN A 57 5.01 -5.76 13.74
C GLN A 57 5.20 -7.15 14.35
N LYS A 58 6.37 -7.77 14.16
CA LYS A 58 6.71 -8.96 14.93
C LYS A 58 6.86 -8.48 16.37
N SER A 59 5.86 -8.74 17.21
CA SER A 59 6.07 -8.77 18.66
C SER A 59 6.99 -9.95 18.93
N GLY A 60 8.28 -9.66 19.09
CA GLY A 60 9.30 -10.57 19.58
C GLY A 60 9.82 -10.05 20.91
#